data_AF-A0A0M3IY67-F1
#
_entry.id   AF-A0A0M3IY67-F1
#
_cell.length_a   1.000
_cell.length_b   1.000
_cell.length_c   1.000
_cell.angle_alpha   90.00
_cell.angle_beta   90.00
_cell.angle_gamma   90.00
#
_symmetry.space_group_name_H-M   'P 1'
#
loop_
_entity.id
_entity.type
_entity.pdbx_description
1 polymer ?
#
loop_
_entity_poly.entity_id
_entity_poly.type
_entity_poly.pdbx_seq_one_letter_code
_entity_poly.pdbx_strand_id
1 'polypeptide(L)'
;LPASLQLTQRKKMNQAYAQLQKCVPHIPIDQKLPKIKTLRLALRYIQHLQDVLRGDELFRPSFSNELRPLELEDFASVAMAEVQARNNYKG
;
A
#
# COMPACT_ATOMS: atom_id res chain seq x y z
N LEU A 1 16.47 -30.23 1.76
CA LEU A 1 15.74 -29.65 0.60
C LEU A 1 16.74 -29.07 -0.39
N PRO A 2 16.75 -29.47 -1.67
CA PRO A 2 17.75 -28.99 -2.63
C PRO A 2 17.66 -27.47 -2.84
N ALA A 3 18.81 -26.82 -2.97
CA ALA A 3 18.93 -25.37 -3.08
C ALA A 3 18.12 -24.76 -4.26
N SER A 4 17.96 -25.53 -5.34
CA SER A 4 17.16 -25.17 -6.52
C SER A 4 15.66 -24.99 -6.21
N LEU A 5 15.10 -25.81 -5.31
CA LEU A 5 13.71 -25.67 -4.88
C LEU A 5 13.50 -24.42 -4.02
N GLN A 6 14.44 -24.11 -3.12
CA GLN A 6 14.36 -22.89 -2.30
C GLN A 6 14.44 -21.60 -3.15
N LEU A 7 15.30 -21.58 -4.17
CA LEU A 7 15.39 -20.45 -5.10
C LEU A 7 14.10 -20.25 -5.90
N THR A 8 13.49 -21.35 -6.37
CA THR A 8 12.22 -21.32 -7.09
C THR A 8 11.09 -20.78 -6.21
N GLN A 9 11.02 -21.22 -4.95
CA GLN A 9 10.04 -20.71 -3.98
C GLN A 9 10.22 -19.21 -3.72
N ARG A 10 11.46 -18.75 -3.50
CA ARG A 10 11.78 -17.33 -3.30
C ARG A 10 11.40 -16.47 -4.51
N LYS A 11 11.65 -16.96 -5.74
CA LYS A 11 11.25 -16.27 -6.98
C LYS A 11 9.73 -16.11 -7.06
N LYS A 12 8.96 -17.19 -6.84
CA LYS A 12 7.49 -17.14 -6.81
C LYS A 12 6.96 -16.14 -5.78
N MET A 13 7.52 -16.16 -4.58
CA MET A 13 7.15 -15.20 -3.53
C MET A 13 7.43 -13.76 -3.97
N ASN A 14 8.62 -13.47 -4.51
CA ASN A 14 8.95 -12.10 -4.97
C ASN A 14 8.06 -11.64 -6.12
N GLN A 15 7.64 -12.54 -7.02
CA GLN A 15 6.65 -12.24 -8.06
C GLN A 15 5.29 -11.87 -7.47
N ALA A 16 4.82 -12.61 -6.46
CA ALA A 16 3.58 -12.28 -5.76
C ALA A 16 3.65 -10.90 -5.07
N TYR A 17 4.77 -10.55 -4.45
CA TYR A 17 4.98 -9.19 -3.91
C TYR A 17 4.92 -8.11 -4.98
N ALA A 18 5.53 -8.35 -6.15
CA ALA A 18 5.48 -7.41 -7.26
C ALA A 18 4.05 -7.24 -7.81
N GLN A 19 3.28 -8.33 -7.89
CA GLN A 19 1.86 -8.26 -8.26
C GLN A 19 1.04 -7.50 -7.24
N LEU A 20 1.22 -7.78 -5.94
CA LEU A 20 0.54 -7.06 -4.86
C LEU A 20 0.84 -5.56 -4.90
N GLN A 21 2.10 -5.19 -5.15
CA GLN A 21 2.50 -3.79 -5.23
C GLN A 21 1.80 -3.05 -6.38
N LYS A 22 1.58 -3.71 -7.53
CA LYS A 22 0.87 -3.12 -8.68
C LYS A 22 -0.60 -2.79 -8.39
N CYS A 23 -1.20 -3.44 -7.39
CA CYS A 23 -2.56 -3.16 -6.97
C CYS A 23 -2.67 -1.95 -6.03
N VAL A 24 -1.55 -1.45 -5.49
CA VAL A 24 -1.55 -0.29 -4.59
C VAL A 24 -1.39 0.99 -5.43
N PRO A 25 -2.34 1.93 -5.38
CA PRO A 25 -2.27 3.17 -6.16
C PRO A 25 -1.22 4.13 -5.59
N HIS A 26 -0.83 5.11 -6.40
CA HIS A 26 0.13 6.17 -6.06
C HIS A 26 1.55 5.69 -5.71
N ILE A 27 1.87 4.42 -5.99
CA ILE A 27 3.24 3.93 -5.94
C ILE A 27 3.87 4.08 -7.33
N PRO A 28 5.02 4.76 -7.46
CA PRO A 28 5.72 4.84 -8.74
C PRO A 28 6.02 3.44 -9.28
N ILE A 29 5.76 3.21 -10.57
CA ILE A 29 5.85 1.89 -11.22
C ILE A 29 7.27 1.30 -11.09
N ASP A 30 8.29 2.16 -11.11
CA ASP A 30 9.69 1.74 -11.02
C ASP A 30 10.23 1.66 -9.57
N GLN A 31 9.44 2.11 -8.58
CA GLN A 31 9.90 2.11 -7.20
C GLN A 31 9.77 0.72 -6.60
N LYS A 32 10.89 0.04 -6.33
CA LYS A 32 10.84 -1.23 -5.58
C LYS A 32 10.60 -0.98 -4.10
N LEU A 33 9.42 -1.33 -3.60
CA LEU A 33 9.13 -1.18 -2.19
C LEU A 33 9.71 -2.34 -1.36
N PRO A 34 10.19 -2.05 -0.13
CA PRO A 34 10.45 -3.06 0.88
C PRO A 34 9.19 -3.89 1.14
N LYS A 35 9.33 -5.23 1.25
CA LYS A 35 8.20 -6.17 1.40
C LYS A 35 7.21 -5.75 2.49
N ILE A 36 7.71 -5.31 3.64
CA ILE A 36 6.88 -4.88 4.76
C ILE A 36 6.02 -3.65 4.41
N LYS A 37 6.55 -2.71 3.61
CA LYS A 37 5.77 -1.55 3.16
C LYS A 37 4.69 -1.96 2.18
N THR A 38 5.00 -2.87 1.24
CA THR A 38 4.00 -3.43 0.32
C THR A 38 2.82 -4.04 1.08
N LEU A 39 3.09 -4.82 2.13
CA LEU A 39 2.04 -5.43 2.96
C LEU A 39 1.22 -4.39 3.72
N ARG A 40 1.86 -3.42 4.37
CA ARG A 40 1.16 -2.35 5.11
C ARG A 40 0.30 -1.50 4.19
N LEU A 41 0.82 -1.12 3.04
CA LEU A 41 0.08 -0.36 2.03
C LEU A 41 -1.11 -1.14 1.49
N ALA A 42 -0.94 -2.43 1.18
CA ALA A 42 -2.04 -3.28 0.74
C ALA A 42 -3.16 -3.37 1.79
N LEU A 43 -2.79 -3.58 3.07
CA LEU A 43 -3.76 -3.62 4.17
C LEU A 43 -4.51 -2.29 4.30
N ARG A 44 -3.80 -1.16 4.29
CA ARG A 44 -4.44 0.16 4.38
C ARG A 44 -5.32 0.47 3.17
N TYR A 45 -4.94 0.01 1.98
CA TYR A 45 -5.75 0.22 0.78
C TYR A 45 -7.03 -0.60 0.81
N ILE A 46 -6.99 -1.85 1.27
CA ILE A 46 -8.20 -2.66 1.50
C ILE A 46 -9.14 -1.94 2.48
N GLN A 47 -8.60 -1.44 3.60
CA GLN A 47 -9.37 -0.69 4.59
C GLN A 47 -10.00 0.57 3.97
N HIS A 48 -9.21 1.36 3.23
CA HIS A 48 -9.69 2.56 2.54
C HIS A 48 -10.84 2.26 1.58
N LEU A 49 -10.73 1.20 0.78
CA LEU A 49 -11.80 0.79 -0.14
C LEU A 49 -13.06 0.37 0.61
N GLN A 50 -12.92 -0.32 1.75
CA GLN A 50 -14.07 -0.67 2.60
C GLN A 50 -14.74 0.57 3.19
N ASP A 51 -13.97 1.58 3.57
CA ASP A 51 -14.48 2.84 4.11
C ASP A 51 -15.21 3.67 3.05
N VAL A 52 -14.63 3.77 1.85
CA VAL A 52 -15.27 4.38 0.67
C VAL A 52 -16.58 3.67 0.32
N LEU A 53 -16.61 2.33 0.33
CA LEU A 53 -17.82 1.56 0.02
C LEU A 53 -18.91 1.69 1.08
N ARG A 54 -18.54 1.88 2.35
CA ARG A 54 -19.50 2.14 3.43
C ARG A 54 -20.13 3.53 3.29
N GLY A 55 -19.35 4.53 2.88
CA GLY A 55 -19.83 5.88 2.63
C GLY A 55 -20.08 6.72 3.89
N ASP A 56 -19.76 6.19 5.08
CA ASP A 56 -19.98 6.86 6.36
C ASP A 56 -18.78 7.71 6.81
N GLU A 57 -17.62 7.53 6.18
CA GLU A 57 -16.40 8.27 6.51
C GLU A 57 -16.38 9.64 5.84
N LEU A 58 -16.11 10.68 6.63
CA LEU A 58 -15.93 12.04 6.15
C LEU A 58 -14.44 12.36 6.02
N PHE A 59 -14.08 12.92 4.88
CA PHE A 59 -12.74 13.39 4.58
C PHE A 59 -12.71 14.92 4.53
N ARG A 60 -11.60 15.49 5.01
CA ARG A 60 -11.28 16.90 4.89
C ARG A 60 -10.06 17.07 3.97
N PRO A 61 -10.25 17.51 2.73
CA PRO A 61 -9.14 17.77 1.83
C PRO A 61 -8.26 18.92 2.34
N SER A 62 -6.94 18.84 2.16
CA SER A 62 -6.03 19.90 2.64
C SER A 62 -6.25 21.27 1.95
N PHE A 63 -6.94 21.30 0.81
CA PHE A 63 -7.24 22.50 0.04
C PHE A 63 -8.62 23.11 0.38
N SER A 64 -9.41 22.50 1.25
CA SER A 64 -10.75 22.97 1.64
C SER A 64 -11.00 22.81 3.14
N ASN A 65 -11.87 23.65 3.69
CA ASN A 65 -12.35 23.51 5.07
C ASN A 65 -13.68 22.76 5.19
N GLU A 66 -14.25 22.30 4.08
CA GLU A 66 -15.48 21.54 4.06
C GLU A 66 -15.23 20.04 4.24
N LEU A 67 -16.13 19.37 4.95
CA LEU A 67 -16.16 17.91 5.05
C LEU A 67 -16.97 17.36 3.89
N ARG A 68 -16.46 16.30 3.27
CA ARG A 68 -17.12 15.56 2.19
C ARG A 68 -16.97 14.06 2.41
N PRO A 69 -17.78 13.20 1.77
CA PRO A 69 -17.54 11.76 1.80
C PRO A 69 -16.13 11.40 1.36
N LEU A 70 -15.55 10.37 1.98
CA LEU A 70 -14.25 9.81 1.58
C LEU A 70 -14.33 9.25 0.16
N GLU A 71 -13.39 9.64 -0.70
CA GLU A 71 -13.30 9.13 -2.07
C GLU A 71 -12.02 8.31 -2.31
N LEU A 72 -11.94 7.70 -3.49
CA LEU A 72 -10.85 6.82 -3.87
C LEU A 72 -9.50 7.57 -3.93
N GLU A 73 -9.52 8.81 -4.43
CA GLU A 73 -8.36 9.66 -4.65
C GLU A 73 -7.70 10.12 -3.34
N ASP A 74 -8.44 10.09 -2.23
CA ASP A 74 -7.99 10.57 -0.93
C ASP A 74 -6.91 9.67 -0.29
N PHE A 75 -6.69 8.47 -0.85
CA PHE A 75 -5.64 7.54 -0.41
C PHE A 75 -4.22 8.03 -0.71
N ALA A 76 -4.04 8.98 -1.62
CA ALA A 76 -2.72 9.45 -2.06
C ALA A 76 -1.83 9.92 -0.89
N SER A 77 -2.41 10.61 0.09
CA SER A 77 -1.71 11.10 1.28
C SER A 77 -1.16 9.96 2.14
N VAL A 78 -1.98 8.93 2.40
CA VAL A 78 -1.62 7.73 3.15
C VAL A 78 -0.52 6.94 2.43
N ALA A 79 -0.65 6.78 1.11
CA ALA A 79 0.33 6.10 0.28
C ALA A 79 1.70 6.79 0.36
N MET A 80 1.73 8.11 0.15
CA MET A 80 2.97 8.90 0.21
C MET A 80 3.61 8.87 1.58
N ALA A 81 2.84 9.01 2.65
CA ALA A 81 3.34 8.96 4.03
C ALA A 81 4.04 7.62 4.34
N GLU A 82 3.43 6.49 3.97
CA GLU A 82 4.04 5.18 4.20
C GLU A 82 5.29 4.96 3.32
N VAL A 83 5.29 5.46 2.08
CA VAL A 83 6.45 5.42 1.18
C VAL A 83 7.64 6.20 1.77
N GLN A 84 7.40 7.36 2.38
CA GLN A 84 8.43 8.21 2.98
C GLN A 84 8.88 7.74 4.38
N ALA A 85 8.02 7.04 5.13
CA ALA A 85 8.35 6.57 6.47
C ALA A 85 9.63 5.73 6.50
N ARG A 86 10.57 6.01 7.42
CA ARG A 86 11.80 5.20 7.51
C ARG A 86 11.45 3.78 7.98
N ASN A 87 12.06 2.77 7.35
CA ASN A 87 11.96 1.41 7.87
C ASN A 87 12.82 1.27 9.12
N ASN A 88 12.20 1.38 10.30
CA ASN A 88 12.88 1.08 11.55
C ASN A 88 12.88 -0.44 11.77
N TYR A 89 13.92 -1.12 11.29
CA TYR A 89 14.24 -2.51 11.68
C TYR A 89 15.15 -2.54 12.93
N LYS A 90 14.96 -1.62 13.88
CA LYS A 90 15.74 -1.63 15.13
C LYS A 90 14.92 -2.30 16.23
N GLY A 91 15.27 -3.57 16.48
CA GLY A 91 15.03 -4.34 17.68
C GLY A 91 16.25 -5.21 17.89
#